data_AF-A0A077PAC6-F1
#
_entry.id   AF-A0A077PAC6-F1
#
_cell.length_a   1.000
_cell.length_b   1.000
_cell.length_c   1.000
_cell.angle_alpha   90.00
_cell.angle_beta   90.00
_cell.angle_gamma   90.00
#
_symmetry.space_group_name_H-M   'P 1'
#
loop_
_entity.id
_entity.type
_entity.pdbx_description
1 polymer ?
#
loop_
_entity_poly.entity_id
_entity_poly.type
_entity_poly.pdbx_seq_one_letter_code
_entity_poly.pdbx_strand_id
1 'polypeptide(L)'
;MAIDSNESLNGGFIFYRTSQTGQLELFYEVKITEATITDISCVYPHSINDHDMMPYEKVTLNYKSISWNHVTAGTSAYSIWEDRIL
;
A
#
# COMPACT_ATOMS: atom_id res chain seq x y z
N MET A 1 9.31 -17.88 0.83
CA MET A 1 8.21 -16.89 0.74
C MET A 1 8.72 -15.67 -0.01
N ALA A 2 7.85 -14.79 -0.53
CA ALA A 2 8.26 -13.66 -1.38
C ALA A 2 9.38 -12.79 -0.77
N ILE A 3 9.40 -12.65 0.57
CA ILE A 3 10.49 -11.97 1.30
C ILE A 3 11.81 -12.76 1.26
N ASP A 4 11.78 -14.08 1.49
CA ASP A 4 12.99 -14.94 1.55
C ASP A 4 13.70 -15.04 0.20
N SER A 5 12.95 -14.95 -0.90
CA SER A 5 13.46 -15.02 -2.27
C SER A 5 13.73 -13.66 -2.90
N ASN A 6 13.48 -12.56 -2.17
CA ASN A 6 13.52 -11.19 -2.70
C ASN A 6 12.74 -11.07 -4.02
N GLU A 7 11.53 -11.65 -4.04
CA GLU A 7 10.69 -11.71 -5.22
C GLU A 7 10.24 -10.30 -5.63
N SER A 8 10.30 -10.02 -6.93
CA SER A 8 9.79 -8.78 -7.51
C SER A 8 8.29 -8.89 -7.76
N LEU A 9 7.53 -7.97 -7.16
CA LEU A 9 6.08 -7.97 -7.12
C LEU A 9 5.51 -6.76 -7.87
N ASN A 10 4.43 -6.98 -8.59
CA ASN A 10 3.58 -5.91 -9.13
C ASN A 10 2.23 -5.97 -8.42
N GLY A 11 1.69 -4.82 -8.02
CA GLY A 11 0.48 -4.81 -7.19
C GLY A 11 -0.25 -3.48 -7.21
N GLY A 12 -1.43 -3.48 -6.60
CA GLY A 12 -2.23 -2.28 -6.45
C GLY A 12 -3.10 -2.30 -5.20
N PHE A 13 -3.28 -1.11 -4.62
CA PHE A 13 -4.20 -0.83 -3.53
C PHE A 13 -5.40 -0.09 -4.09
N ILE A 14 -6.59 -0.59 -3.77
CA ILE A 14 -7.86 -0.02 -4.21
C ILE A 14 -8.55 0.54 -2.98
N PHE A 15 -8.90 1.82 -3.03
CA PHE A 15 -9.53 2.53 -1.93
C PHE A 15 -10.99 2.83 -2.27
N TYR A 16 -11.87 2.38 -1.38
CA TYR A 16 -13.30 2.62 -1.45
C TYR A 16 -13.73 3.65 -0.41
N ARG A 17 -14.78 4.41 -0.72
CA ARG A 17 -15.48 5.28 0.22
C ARG A 17 -16.99 5.20 0.00
N THR A 18 -17.76 5.68 0.97
CA THR A 18 -19.20 5.86 0.79
C THR A 18 -19.45 7.10 -0.08
N SER A 19 -20.18 6.94 -1.17
CA SER A 19 -20.60 8.02 -2.07
C SER A 19 -21.71 8.86 -1.45
N GLN A 20 -22.06 9.98 -2.09
CA GLN A 20 -23.19 10.81 -1.66
C GLN A 20 -24.54 10.07 -1.74
N THR A 21 -24.64 9.04 -2.57
CA THR A 21 -25.83 8.18 -2.70
C THR A 21 -25.83 7.00 -1.72
N GLY A 22 -24.85 6.92 -0.82
CA GLY A 22 -24.72 5.85 0.17
C GLY A 22 -24.14 4.55 -0.40
N GLN A 23 -23.66 4.55 -1.63
CA GLN A 23 -23.07 3.37 -2.28
C GLN A 23 -21.56 3.32 -2.04
N LEU A 24 -20.98 2.12 -2.02
CA LEU A 24 -19.53 1.97 -1.98
C LEU A 24 -18.94 2.31 -3.34
N GLU A 25 -18.13 3.37 -3.42
CA GLU A 25 -17.47 3.80 -4.67
C GLU A 25 -15.95 3.68 -4.55
N LEU A 26 -15.32 3.21 -5.63
CA LEU A 26 -13.87 3.28 -5.79
C LEU A 26 -13.51 4.73 -6.13
N PHE A 27 -12.71 5.38 -5.29
CA PHE A 27 -12.33 6.78 -5.50
C PHE A 27 -10.84 7.01 -5.71
N TYR A 28 -9.99 6.07 -5.29
CA TYR A 28 -8.55 6.21 -5.35
C TYR A 28 -7.87 4.86 -5.57
N GLU A 29 -6.79 4.86 -6.34
CA GLU A 29 -5.96 3.69 -6.58
C GLU A 29 -4.48 4.05 -6.42
N VAL A 30 -3.70 3.13 -5.87
CA VAL A 30 -2.24 3.21 -5.85
C VAL A 30 -1.69 1.95 -6.51
N LYS A 31 -0.83 2.09 -7.51
CA LYS A 31 -0.17 0.95 -8.17
C LYS A 31 1.33 1.01 -7.90
N ILE A 32 1.92 -0.15 -7.64
CA ILE A 32 3.37 -0.31 -7.43
C ILE A 32 3.90 -1.32 -8.44
N THR A 33 5.10 -1.07 -8.95
CA THR A 33 5.76 -1.93 -9.94
C THR A 33 7.18 -2.23 -9.51
N GLU A 34 7.62 -3.47 -9.74
CA GLU A 34 8.91 -4.01 -9.31
C GLU A 34 9.18 -3.74 -7.82
N ALA A 35 8.24 -4.13 -6.97
CA ALA A 35 8.33 -3.98 -5.53
C ALA A 35 8.94 -5.22 -4.86
N THR A 36 9.70 -5.01 -3.79
CA THR A 36 10.29 -6.08 -2.98
C THR A 36 9.94 -5.86 -1.52
N ILE A 37 9.56 -6.93 -0.81
CA ILE A 37 9.30 -6.86 0.62
C ILE A 37 10.62 -6.73 1.37
N THR A 38 10.78 -5.67 2.16
CA THR A 38 11.99 -5.41 2.94
C THR A 38 11.86 -5.81 4.40
N ASP A 39 10.64 -5.80 4.94
CA ASP A 39 10.35 -6.18 6.32
C ASP A 39 8.90 -6.66 6.45
N ILE A 40 8.69 -7.65 7.31
CA ILE A 40 7.36 -8.05 7.80
C ILE A 40 7.46 -8.13 9.32
N SER A 41 6.68 -7.30 10.01
CA SER A 41 6.67 -7.24 11.47
C SER A 41 5.26 -7.36 12.03
N CYS A 42 5.08 -8.18 13.08
CA CYS A 42 3.80 -8.33 13.76
C CYS A 42 3.72 -7.35 14.94
N VAL A 43 2.66 -6.55 14.99
CA VAL A 43 2.40 -5.61 16.08
C VAL A 43 1.26 -6.11 16.93
N TYR A 44 1.55 -6.26 18.23
CA TYR A 44 0.58 -6.62 19.25
C TYR A 44 0.37 -5.42 20.18
N PRO A 45 -0.79 -4.74 20.08
CA PRO A 45 -1.11 -3.59 20.92
C PRO A 45 -1.07 -3.90 22.42
N HIS A 46 -0.69 -2.92 23.22
CA HIS A 46 -0.68 -3.07 24.67
C HIS A 46 -2.11 -3.12 25.21
N SER A 47 -2.51 -4.21 25.85
CA SER A 47 -3.91 -4.45 26.24
C SER A 47 -4.50 -3.41 27.21
N ILE A 48 -3.68 -2.65 27.93
CA ILE A 48 -4.15 -1.59 28.84
C ILE A 48 -4.23 -0.23 28.14
N ASN A 49 -3.27 0.08 27.27
CA ASN A 49 -3.14 1.43 26.69
C ASN A 49 -3.84 1.54 25.34
N ASP A 50 -4.01 0.41 24.64
CA ASP A 50 -4.45 0.31 23.25
C ASP A 50 -5.49 -0.80 23.08
N HIS A 51 -6.43 -0.93 24.02
CA HIS A 51 -7.35 -2.07 24.08
C HIS A 51 -8.31 -2.17 22.87
N ASP A 52 -8.55 -1.07 22.16
CA ASP A 52 -9.40 -1.04 20.97
C ASP A 52 -8.65 -1.40 19.69
N MET A 53 -7.32 -1.47 19.73
CA MET A 53 -6.52 -1.86 18.58
C MET A 53 -6.45 -3.39 18.46
N MET A 54 -6.68 -3.89 17.25
CA MET A 54 -6.44 -5.30 16.92
C MET A 54 -4.97 -5.51 16.56
N PRO A 55 -4.39 -6.70 16.83
CA PRO A 55 -3.10 -7.07 16.28
C PRO A 55 -3.08 -6.96 14.76
N TYR A 56 -1.96 -6.52 14.20
CA TYR A 56 -1.80 -6.34 12.75
C TYR A 56 -0.37 -6.65 12.30
N GLU A 57 -0.22 -6.94 11.02
CA GLU A 57 1.07 -7.10 10.38
C GLU A 57 1.43 -5.85 9.59
N LYS A 58 2.67 -5.41 9.73
CA LYS A 58 3.24 -4.31 8.96
C LYS A 58 4.16 -4.92 7.90
N VAL A 59 3.83 -4.69 6.64
CA VAL A 59 4.64 -5.08 5.49
C VAL A 59 5.29 -3.84 4.90
N THR A 60 6.62 -3.81 4.86
CA THR A 60 7.39 -2.70 4.27
C THR A 60 7.85 -3.10 2.88
N LEU A 61 7.67 -2.20 1.91
CA LEU A 61 7.97 -2.44 0.49
C LEU A 61 8.93 -1.38 -0.02
N ASN A 62 9.99 -1.81 -0.69
CA ASN A 62 10.67 -0.98 -1.68
C ASN A 62 9.96 -1.15 -3.03
N TYR A 63 9.99 -0.14 -3.88
CA TYR A 63 9.40 -0.19 -5.22
C TYR A 63 10.25 0.58 -6.21
N LYS A 64 10.20 0.18 -7.48
CA LYS A 64 10.83 0.95 -8.56
C LYS A 64 9.97 2.11 -9.01
N SER A 65 8.67 1.88 -9.13
CA SER A 65 7.73 2.94 -9.46
C SER A 65 6.42 2.78 -8.70
N ILE A 66 5.78 3.93 -8.51
CA ILE A 66 4.49 4.07 -7.86
C ILE A 66 3.64 5.05 -8.67
N SER A 67 2.35 4.77 -8.80
CA SER A 67 1.39 5.71 -9.36
C SER A 67 0.16 5.83 -8.48
N TRP A 68 -0.39 7.03 -8.47
CA TRP A 68 -1.58 7.42 -7.74
C TRP A 68 -2.63 7.87 -8.74
N ASN A 69 -3.86 7.41 -8.57
CA ASN A 69 -4.97 7.74 -9.46
C ASN A 69 -6.20 8.09 -8.62
N HIS A 70 -6.58 9.36 -8.61
CA HIS A 70 -7.82 9.83 -7.97
C HIS A 70 -8.97 9.73 -8.98
N VAL A 71 -9.54 8.53 -9.09
CA VAL A 71 -10.55 8.17 -10.09
C VAL A 71 -11.71 9.16 -10.18
N THR A 72 -12.27 9.58 -9.04
CA THR A 72 -13.43 10.49 -9.05
C THR A 72 -13.10 11.95 -9.35
N ALA A 73 -11.84 12.37 -9.21
CA ALA A 73 -11.40 13.73 -9.51
C ALA A 73 -10.65 13.84 -10.84
N GLY A 74 -10.33 12.70 -11.47
CA GLY A 74 -9.62 12.64 -12.75
C GLY A 74 -8.14 13.04 -12.69
N THR A 75 -7.55 13.17 -11.51
CA THR A 75 -6.15 13.51 -11.34
C THR A 75 -5.30 12.27 -11.09
N SER A 76 -4.08 12.27 -11.61
CA SER A 76 -3.12 11.20 -11.39
C SER A 76 -1.71 11.75 -11.26
N ALA A 77 -0.86 10.99 -10.60
CA ALA A 77 0.56 11.26 -10.46
C ALA A 77 1.33 9.94 -10.54
N TYR A 78 2.60 10.01 -10.93
CA TYR A 78 3.50 8.87 -10.87
C TYR A 78 4.86 9.34 -10.36
N SER A 79 5.59 8.41 -9.76
CA SER A 79 6.97 8.61 -9.31
C SER A 79 7.77 7.35 -9.62
N ILE A 80 9.01 7.56 -10.03
CA ILE A 80 9.99 6.50 -10.27
C ILE A 80 11.15 6.75 -9.29
N TRP A 81 11.55 5.71 -8.58
CA TRP A 81 12.71 5.75 -7.71
C TRP A 81 13.97 5.59 -8.57
N GLU A 82 14.60 6.71 -8.93
CA GLU A 82 15.78 6.73 -9.81
C GLU A 82 17.10 6.32 -9.12
N ASP A 83 17.16 6.27 -7.78
CA ASP A 83 18.38 5.95 -7.01
C ASP A 83 18.78 4.45 -7.01
N ARG A 84 18.70 3.78 -8.17
CA ARG A 84 19.46 2.55 -8.49
C ARG A 84 20.38 2.73 -9.70
N ILE A 85 20.88 3.95 -9.92
CA ILE A 85 22.07 4.18 -10.75
C ILE A 85 23.29 4.25 -9.83
N LEU A 86 23.75 3.09 -9.34
CA LEU A 86 25.13 2.86 -8.86
C LEU A 86 25.48 1.39 -9.05
#